data_AF-A0A943QJ87-F1
#
_entry.id   AF-A0A943QJ87-F1
#
_cell.length_a   1.000
_cell.length_b   1.000
_cell.length_c   1.000
_cell.angle_alpha   90.00
_cell.angle_beta   90.00
_cell.angle_gamma   90.00
#
_symmetry.space_group_name_H-M   'P 1'
#
loop_
_entity.id
_entity.type
_entity.pdbx_description
1 polymer ?
#
loop_
_entity_poly.entity_id
_entity_poly.type
_entity_poly.pdbx_seq_one_letter_code
_entity_poly.pdbx_strand_id
1 'polypeptide(L)'
;MGVTTPKNSFSNITINDNNYGLYLAIEGLQESYLERNYGYDHGNLYKAEGTGTNLKYTGETQSNYSGLKDNAVTSITDDDFQKIIDMIKNLNNGTNLVQKEQVAIYLPYIFLLMSLQAPTCQIAHY
;
A
#
# COMPACT_ATOMS: atom_id res chain seq x y z
N MET A 1 -13.33 -6.80 13.60
CA MET A 1 -12.26 -7.30 12.71
C MET A 1 -11.03 -6.45 12.97
N GLY A 2 -9.91 -7.05 13.37
CA GLY A 2 -8.72 -6.33 13.88
C GLY A 2 -7.73 -5.90 12.80
N VAL A 3 -8.21 -5.32 11.70
CA VAL A 3 -7.36 -4.83 10.61
C VAL A 3 -7.48 -3.32 10.52
N THR A 4 -6.34 -2.64 10.42
CA THR A 4 -6.26 -1.19 10.33
C THR A 4 -6.81 -0.70 8.99
N THR A 5 -7.69 0.29 9.03
CA THR A 5 -8.27 0.95 7.85
C THR A 5 -7.97 2.44 7.83
N PRO A 6 -7.91 3.09 6.64
CA PRO A 6 -7.91 4.54 6.54
C PRO A 6 -9.11 5.17 7.25
N LYS A 7 -8.92 6.34 7.84
CA LYS A 7 -10.03 7.17 8.32
C LYS A 7 -10.84 7.73 7.14
N ASN A 8 -12.11 7.99 7.38
CA ASN A 8 -13.00 8.62 6.41
C ASN A 8 -13.96 9.61 7.08
N SER A 9 -14.40 10.61 6.31
CA SER A 9 -15.40 11.60 6.74
C SER A 9 -16.15 12.18 5.54
N PHE A 10 -17.38 12.65 5.74
CA PHE A 10 -18.10 13.40 4.71
C PHE A 10 -17.78 14.90 4.78
N SER A 11 -17.53 15.53 3.64
CA SER A 11 -17.17 16.95 3.54
C SER A 11 -17.91 17.62 2.38
N ASN A 12 -18.43 18.83 2.60
CA ASN A 12 -18.97 19.65 1.53
C ASN A 12 -17.84 20.54 0.96
N ILE A 13 -17.60 20.46 -0.35
CA ILE A 13 -16.47 21.13 -1.01
C ILE A 13 -16.93 22.40 -1.73
N THR A 14 -16.20 23.50 -1.49
CA THR A 14 -16.36 24.78 -2.19
C THR A 14 -15.01 25.21 -2.77
N ILE A 15 -14.95 25.52 -4.07
CA ILE A 15 -13.74 25.99 -4.75
C ILE A 15 -14.05 27.33 -5.41
N ASN A 16 -13.27 28.37 -5.10
CA ASN A 16 -13.47 29.73 -5.61
C ASN A 16 -14.94 30.19 -5.44
N ASP A 17 -15.50 30.01 -4.24
CA ASP A 17 -16.89 30.34 -3.88
C ASP A 17 -18.00 29.57 -4.62
N ASN A 18 -17.65 28.62 -5.49
CA ASN A 18 -18.61 27.72 -6.12
C ASN A 18 -18.74 26.44 -5.30
N ASN A 19 -19.97 26.06 -4.93
CA ASN A 19 -20.23 24.82 -4.19
C ASN A 19 -20.26 23.62 -5.15
N TYR A 20 -19.44 22.61 -4.87
CA TYR A 20 -19.34 21.37 -5.66
C TYR A 20 -20.11 20.21 -5.01
N GLY A 21 -20.60 20.37 -3.77
CA GLY A 21 -21.43 19.40 -3.09
C GLY A 21 -20.69 18.47 -2.13
N LEU A 22 -21.32 17.35 -1.80
CA LEU A 22 -20.88 16.40 -0.77
C LEU A 22 -19.92 15.35 -1.34
N TYR A 23 -18.77 15.19 -0.68
CA TYR A 23 -17.74 14.21 -1.02
C TYR A 23 -17.37 13.37 0.20
N LEU A 24 -16.85 12.17 -0.08
CA LEU A 24 -16.19 11.33 0.91
C LEU A 24 -14.70 11.67 0.95
N ALA A 25 -14.23 12.25 2.04
CA ALA A 25 -12.82 12.39 2.33
C ALA A 25 -12.29 11.05 2.88
N ILE A 26 -11.21 10.56 2.28
CA ILE A 26 -10.50 9.35 2.70
C ILE A 26 -9.08 9.76 3.07
N GLU A 27 -8.59 9.24 4.20
CA GLU A 27 -7.21 9.44 4.63
C GLU A 27 -6.23 8.89 3.58
N GLY A 28 -5.23 9.69 3.23
CA GLY A 28 -4.13 9.26 2.38
C GLY A 28 -3.25 8.24 3.10
N LEU A 29 -2.93 7.14 2.43
CA LEU A 29 -2.01 6.13 2.92
C LEU A 29 -0.57 6.63 2.72
N GLN A 30 0.01 7.14 3.80
CA GLN A 30 1.34 7.78 3.89
C GLN A 30 2.09 7.34 5.16
N GLU A 31 3.32 7.78 5.36
CA GLU A 31 4.11 7.48 6.57
C GLU A 31 3.37 7.83 7.87
N SER A 32 2.66 8.96 7.92
CA SER A 32 1.86 9.35 9.09
C SER A 32 0.74 8.37 9.43
N TYR A 33 0.17 7.69 8.43
CA TYR A 33 -0.76 6.58 8.65
C TYR A 33 -0.03 5.37 9.25
N LEU A 34 1.16 5.05 8.73
CA LEU A 34 1.94 3.92 9.23
C LEU A 34 2.38 4.14 10.67
N GLU A 35 2.95 5.30 10.99
CA GLU A 35 3.41 5.65 12.34
C GLU A 35 2.29 5.54 13.37
N ARG A 36 1.10 6.05 13.06
CA ARG A 36 -0.03 6.01 13.99
C ARG A 36 -0.48 4.59 14.32
N ASN A 37 -0.44 3.69 13.33
CA ASN A 37 -1.04 2.37 13.45
C ASN A 37 -0.02 1.25 13.75
N TYR A 38 1.24 1.44 13.37
CA TYR A 38 2.32 0.45 13.47
C TYR A 38 3.56 0.97 14.22
N GLY A 39 3.60 2.26 14.59
CA GLY A 39 4.73 2.89 15.29
C GLY A 39 5.84 3.36 14.34
N TYR A 40 6.92 3.91 14.92
CA TYR A 40 8.05 4.46 14.14
C TYR A 40 8.88 3.41 13.39
N ASP A 41 8.84 2.15 13.82
CA ASP A 41 9.55 1.03 13.18
C ASP A 41 8.62 0.30 12.19
N HIS A 42 7.80 1.07 11.48
CA HIS A 42 6.85 0.52 10.53
C HIS A 42 7.55 -0.02 9.28
N GLY A 43 6.92 -0.99 8.63
CA GLY A 43 7.38 -1.51 7.34
C GLY A 43 7.16 -0.53 6.18
N ASN A 44 7.45 -1.02 4.97
CA ASN A 44 7.24 -0.28 3.73
C ASN A 44 5.81 -0.37 3.20
N LEU A 45 5.39 0.63 2.43
CA LEU A 45 4.03 0.78 1.91
C LEU A 45 4.05 0.84 0.37
N TYR A 46 3.28 -0.04 -0.29
CA TYR A 46 3.34 -0.25 -1.75
C TYR A 46 1.96 -0.23 -2.40
N LYS A 47 1.71 0.71 -3.31
CA LYS A 47 0.43 0.72 -4.02
C LYS A 47 0.39 -0.37 -5.09
N ALA A 48 -0.77 -1.01 -5.18
CA ALA A 48 -1.08 -2.07 -6.14
C ALA A 48 -1.29 -1.54 -7.56
N GLU A 49 -0.29 -0.91 -8.18
CA GLU A 49 -0.45 -0.32 -9.50
C GLU A 49 0.63 -0.83 -10.47
N GLY A 50 0.20 -1.25 -11.66
CA GLY A 50 1.12 -1.72 -12.72
C GLY A 50 1.55 -3.18 -12.59
N THR A 51 2.63 -3.51 -13.30
CA THR A 51 3.11 -4.89 -13.52
C THR A 51 3.71 -5.51 -12.27
N GLY A 52 3.36 -6.78 -12.00
CA GLY A 52 3.93 -7.58 -10.92
C GLY A 52 3.36 -7.28 -9.52
N THR A 53 2.23 -6.59 -9.43
CA THR A 53 1.54 -6.27 -8.16
C THR A 53 0.56 -7.36 -7.71
N ASN A 54 0.37 -8.39 -8.52
CA ASN A 54 -0.62 -9.45 -8.32
C ASN A 54 -0.13 -10.63 -7.47
N LEU A 55 0.98 -10.47 -6.74
CA LEU A 55 1.58 -11.50 -5.88
C LEU A 55 1.88 -12.84 -6.60
N LYS A 56 2.00 -12.83 -7.92
CA LYS A 56 2.41 -13.99 -8.71
C LYS A 56 3.92 -13.98 -8.84
N TYR A 57 4.56 -15.09 -8.48
CA TYR A 57 6.00 -15.22 -8.70
C TYR A 57 6.29 -15.32 -10.21
N THR A 58 7.10 -14.38 -10.71
CA THR A 58 7.45 -14.26 -12.14
C THR A 58 8.97 -14.28 -12.37
N GLY A 59 9.74 -14.60 -11.33
CA GLY A 59 11.21 -14.64 -11.33
C GLY A 59 11.81 -13.78 -10.22
N GLU A 60 13.14 -13.74 -10.16
CA GLU A 60 13.90 -13.02 -9.13
C GLU A 60 14.21 -11.56 -9.49
N THR A 61 14.03 -11.18 -10.76
CA THR A 61 14.44 -9.87 -11.25
C THR A 61 13.47 -8.78 -10.78
N GLN A 62 13.99 -7.71 -10.19
CA GLN A 62 13.19 -6.57 -9.73
C GLN A 62 12.30 -5.97 -10.83
N SER A 63 12.75 -5.99 -12.09
CA SER A 63 11.99 -5.51 -13.25
C SER A 63 10.65 -6.23 -13.44
N ASN A 64 10.52 -7.47 -12.97
CA ASN A 64 9.28 -8.23 -13.06
C ASN A 64 8.18 -7.69 -12.13
N TYR A 65 8.58 -6.83 -11.17
CA TYR A 65 7.74 -6.25 -10.13
C TYR A 65 7.83 -4.72 -10.15
N SER A 66 8.10 -4.11 -11.32
CA SER A 66 8.29 -2.65 -11.45
C SER A 66 7.12 -1.86 -10.88
N GLY A 67 5.88 -2.35 -11.03
CA GLY A 67 4.70 -1.70 -10.46
C GLY A 67 4.74 -1.59 -8.94
N LEU A 68 5.34 -2.54 -8.23
CA LEU A 68 5.55 -2.40 -6.78
C LEU A 68 6.65 -1.36 -6.51
N LYS A 69 7.78 -1.43 -7.21
CA LYS A 69 8.93 -0.53 -6.96
C LYS A 69 8.58 0.93 -7.25
N ASP A 70 7.96 1.18 -8.40
CA ASP A 70 7.64 2.53 -8.90
C ASP A 70 6.55 3.21 -8.05
N ASN A 71 5.72 2.42 -7.36
CA ASN A 71 4.60 2.91 -6.55
C ASN A 71 4.81 2.70 -5.04
N ALA A 72 6.06 2.54 -4.60
CA ALA A 72 6.40 2.59 -3.19
C ALA A 72 6.13 4.01 -2.64
N VAL A 73 5.43 4.08 -1.51
CA VAL A 73 5.10 5.33 -0.83
C VAL A 73 6.20 5.73 0.15
N THR A 74 6.85 4.73 0.77
CA THR A 74 8.02 4.92 1.62
C THR A 74 9.31 4.85 0.81
N SER A 75 10.39 5.42 1.34
CA SER A 75 11.72 5.23 0.76
C SER A 75 12.16 3.78 0.90
N ILE A 76 12.40 3.09 -0.22
CA ILE A 76 12.75 1.67 -0.24
C ILE A 76 14.18 1.46 -0.73
N THR A 77 14.90 0.56 -0.07
CA THR A 77 16.20 0.08 -0.58
C THR A 77 15.99 -1.13 -1.48
N ASP A 78 16.98 -1.41 -2.34
CA ASP A 78 16.95 -2.60 -3.19
C ASP A 78 16.96 -3.91 -2.37
N ASP A 79 17.62 -3.91 -1.21
CA ASP A 79 17.65 -5.04 -0.28
C ASP A 79 16.26 -5.29 0.33
N ASP A 80 15.54 -4.23 0.71
CA ASP A 80 14.17 -4.37 1.22
C ASP A 80 13.21 -4.86 0.14
N PHE A 81 13.43 -4.42 -1.10
CA PHE A 81 12.63 -4.88 -2.22
C PHE A 81 12.88 -6.36 -2.53
N GLN A 82 14.11 -6.86 -2.38
CA GLN A 82 14.42 -8.27 -2.55
C GLN A 82 13.66 -9.16 -1.55
N LYS A 83 13.48 -8.71 -0.29
CA LYS A 83 12.68 -9.43 0.71
C LYS A 83 11.23 -9.65 0.25
N ILE A 84 10.67 -8.73 -0.55
CA ILE A 84 9.32 -8.87 -1.10
C ILE A 84 9.27 -9.91 -2.21
N ILE A 85 10.28 -9.95 -3.06
CA ILE A 85 10.39 -10.97 -4.12
C ILE A 85 10.50 -12.36 -3.48
N ASP A 86 11.33 -12.50 -2.45
CA ASP A 86 11.47 -13.73 -1.66
C ASP A 86 10.14 -14.12 -1.00
N MET A 87 9.39 -13.15 -0.47
CA MET A 87 8.05 -13.36 0.09
C MET A 87 7.08 -13.89 -0.97
N ILE A 88 6.99 -13.25 -2.14
CA ILE A 88 6.11 -13.67 -3.25
C ILE A 88 6.47 -15.09 -3.68
N LYS A 89 7.77 -15.41 -3.79
CA LYS A 89 8.26 -16.75 -4.09
C LYS A 89 7.82 -17.78 -3.04
N ASN A 90 7.99 -17.47 -1.76
CA ASN A 90 7.60 -18.36 -0.67
C ASN A 90 6.08 -18.59 -0.62
N LEU A 91 5.28 -17.54 -0.84
CA LEU A 91 3.82 -17.63 -0.94
C LEU A 91 3.37 -18.54 -2.09
N ASN A 92 4.01 -18.43 -3.26
CA ASN A 92 3.66 -19.24 -4.43
C ASN A 92 4.10 -20.71 -4.27
N ASN A 93 5.19 -20.97 -3.54
CA ASN A 93 5.72 -22.32 -3.33
C ASN A 93 5.16 -23.02 -2.08
N GLY A 94 4.39 -22.32 -1.25
CA GLY A 94 3.81 -22.88 -0.01
C GLY A 94 4.84 -23.25 1.06
N THR A 95 6.10 -22.83 0.92
CA THR A 95 7.20 -23.14 1.85
C THR A 95 7.42 -21.98 2.82
N ASN A 96 7.45 -22.27 4.12
CA ASN A 96 7.59 -21.33 5.24
C ASN A 96 6.49 -20.26 5.34
N LEU A 97 5.26 -20.72 5.53
CA LEU A 97 4.25 -19.89 6.18
C LEU A 97 4.55 -19.87 7.68
N VAL A 98 4.79 -18.68 8.23
CA VAL A 98 4.71 -18.36 9.67
C VAL A 98 5.97 -18.61 10.52
N GLN A 99 6.93 -17.68 10.43
CA GLN A 99 7.30 -17.01 11.69
C GLN A 99 6.27 -15.91 11.90
N LYS A 100 5.58 -15.97 13.03
CA LYS A 100 4.35 -15.21 13.37
C LYS A 100 4.62 -13.71 13.33
N GLU A 101 5.87 -13.36 13.53
CA GLU A 101 6.45 -12.03 13.52
C GLU A 101 6.57 -11.47 12.09
N GLN A 102 6.82 -12.30 11.07
CA GLN A 102 6.93 -11.85 9.67
C GLN A 102 5.55 -11.64 9.03
N VAL A 103 4.56 -12.47 9.36
CA VAL A 103 3.17 -12.32 8.88
C VAL A 103 2.56 -10.99 9.33
N ALA A 104 2.95 -10.48 10.51
CA ALA A 104 2.52 -9.17 11.01
C ALA A 104 3.04 -8.00 10.15
N ILE A 105 4.25 -8.10 9.60
CA ILE A 105 4.81 -7.12 8.65
C ILE A 105 4.09 -7.21 7.29
N TYR A 106 3.65 -8.39 6.84
CA TYR A 106 3.04 -8.57 5.52
C TYR A 106 1.53 -8.29 5.48
N LEU A 107 0.84 -8.32 6.62
CA LEU A 107 -0.59 -7.99 6.72
C LEU A 107 -0.95 -6.57 6.23
N PRO A 108 -0.18 -5.51 6.53
CA PRO A 108 -0.43 -4.19 5.95
C PRO A 108 -0.31 -4.18 4.41
N TYR A 109 0.57 -5.00 3.83
CA TYR A 109 0.76 -5.08 2.37
C TYR A 109 -0.49 -5.65 1.68
N ILE A 110 -1.00 -6.79 2.16
CA ILE A 110 -2.19 -7.44 1.60
C ILE A 110 -3.41 -6.51 1.71
N PHE A 111 -3.53 -5.77 2.81
CA PHE A 111 -4.67 -4.87 3.03
C PHE A 111 -4.64 -3.62 2.12
N LEU A 112 -3.45 -3.08 1.84
CA LEU A 112 -3.31 -1.98 0.88
C LEU A 112 -3.80 -2.39 -0.51
N LEU A 113 -3.42 -3.58 -0.99
CA LEU A 113 -3.83 -4.09 -2.30
C LEU A 113 -5.36 -4.24 -2.43
N MET A 114 -6.08 -4.52 -1.33
CA MET A 114 -7.54 -4.62 -1.31
C MET A 114 -8.25 -3.25 -1.14
N SER A 115 -7.60 -2.29 -0.46
CA SER A 115 -8.17 -0.95 -0.23
C SER A 115 -8.04 0.01 -1.43
N LEU A 116 -7.20 -0.32 -2.42
CA LEU A 116 -6.92 0.53 -3.59
C LEU A 116 -7.95 0.40 -4.73
N GLN A 117 -9.11 -0.21 -4.50
CA GLN A 117 -10.27 -0.15 -5.40
C GLN A 117 -11.17 1.07 -5.13
N ALA A 118 -10.62 2.14 -4.55
CA ALA A 118 -11.27 3.44 -4.46
C ALA A 118 -10.67 4.38 -5.53
N PRO A 119 -11.48 4.95 -6.45
CA PRO A 119 -10.95 5.82 -7.51
C PRO A 119 -10.24 7.04 -6.91
N THR A 120 -8.99 7.23 -7.31
CA THR A 120 -8.13 8.35 -6.92
C THR A 120 -8.67 9.67 -7.50
N CYS A 121 -9.04 10.62 -6.65
CA CYS A 121 -9.24 12.01 -7.05
C CYS A 121 -7.91 12.76 -6.91
N GLN A 122 -7.22 13.04 -8.02
CA GLN A 122 -6.12 14.00 -8.05
C GLN A 122 -6.71 15.41 -7.97
N ILE A 123 -6.47 16.10 -6.86
CA ILE A 123 -6.65 17.56 -6.79
C ILE A 123 -5.41 18.16 -7.46
N ALA A 124 -5.55 18.57 -8.72
CA ALA A 124 -4.54 19.38 -9.39
C ALA A 124 -4.44 20.73 -8.66
N HIS A 125 -3.28 20.99 -8.05
CA HIS A 125 -2.84 22.36 -7.82
C HIS A 125 -2.07 22.80 -9.09
N TYR A 126 -2.43 24.00 -9.55
CA TYR A 126 -2.03 24.67 -10.79
C TYR A 126 -0.59 24.44 -11.26
#